data_AF-A0A9J6P416-F1
#
_entry.id   AF-A0A9J6P416-F1
#
_cell.length_a   1.000
_cell.length_b   1.000
_cell.length_c   1.000
_cell.angle_alpha   90.00
_cell.angle_beta   90.00
_cell.angle_gamma   90.00
#
_symmetry.space_group_name_H-M   'P 1'
#
loop_
_entity.id
_entity.type
_entity.pdbx_description
1 polymer ?
#
loop_
_entity_poly.entity_id
_entity_poly.type
_entity_poly.pdbx_seq_one_letter_code
_entity_poly.pdbx_strand_id
1 'polypeptide(L)'
;MKMKFKEMKMAILGIGAALCITIPLAMSNSDKSKDNNSMNLNTAEGILLQKESIDKIIDQKNIKENTKDFLSPIWNLEMGKVAYENNDKDGGNKYLTKALEGEYIESEVANEIVLTYFFNGEYYRSLEVGEKLLDRYEDDIQLHKTMIMVYLYNGVNEKAIDLINKLGISVKYNLSLLNPVREYKTLSPTEKSQKLAELAEMYYLIGKEEKAIVTLEQAWKYDYDNYKVYDVLSRMATDNRENTLKNISRRQVDVQTEQENNKGLVYNENMYKMWLAKIYSLSSKSSEDAIYLISKLEEKYEDSINLKRIKATTLLLNGETEKAMEELDKLVKGNENDFTTHYTASIMHYLTGNYDKALDEAEKTLELNKDYEDVYGVLLPKIYTELGQVEDVEKYFKKSIEKNPISVSNIIFMGSYYDKSGENEKALYYYDLAKAISPENFEVRYKIASTYISMAEKLSYDIYNKDDVTDREREMVTEYYSSALKSVYKSIELTEDEPIAKYYRMASILHMKLGDSEKAYKYIKQAYYLDEDDILTLNNAGVFHILMNDDTFEEDENDDRIQKGVYNLMKAYKGINDDYDEEVIEVITKNYKIGEEFAEKFKNADDNEVIELPKGFQLLY
;
A
#
# COMPACT_ATOMS: atom_id res chain seq x y z
N MET A 1 7.36 -29.00 -37.60
CA MET A 1 6.24 -29.77 -38.18
C MET A 1 5.28 -28.77 -38.82
N LYS A 2 4.94 -28.87 -40.12
CA LYS A 2 4.01 -27.93 -40.79
C LYS A 2 2.55 -28.34 -40.53
N MET A 3 1.75 -27.42 -39.98
CA MET A 3 0.29 -27.54 -39.88
C MET A 3 -0.40 -26.20 -40.20
N LYS A 4 -1.66 -26.26 -40.62
CA LYS A 4 -2.32 -25.42 -41.64
C LYS A 4 -2.84 -24.04 -41.19
N PHE A 5 -2.76 -23.09 -42.14
CA PHE A 5 -3.02 -21.65 -42.07
C PHE A 5 -4.52 -21.23 -42.07
N LYS A 6 -5.41 -21.84 -41.28
CA LYS A 6 -6.86 -21.54 -41.36
C LYS A 6 -7.66 -21.44 -40.05
N GLU A 7 -7.03 -21.14 -38.92
CA GLU A 7 -7.73 -20.80 -37.67
C GLU A 7 -7.41 -19.38 -37.14
N MET A 8 -6.72 -18.58 -37.96
CA MET A 8 -6.32 -17.19 -37.67
C MET A 8 -7.46 -16.15 -37.82
N LYS A 9 -8.71 -16.51 -37.50
CA LYS A 9 -9.87 -15.59 -37.58
C LYS A 9 -10.82 -15.60 -36.38
N MET A 10 -10.49 -16.29 -35.30
CA MET A 10 -11.22 -16.20 -34.01
C MET A 10 -10.37 -15.65 -32.86
N ALA A 11 -9.17 -15.10 -33.15
CA ALA A 11 -8.24 -14.54 -32.18
C ALA A 11 -8.02 -13.02 -32.37
N ILE A 12 -9.09 -12.25 -32.62
CA ILE A 12 -9.04 -10.77 -32.74
C ILE A 12 -9.95 -10.08 -31.71
N LEU A 13 -10.31 -10.74 -30.60
CA LEU A 13 -11.02 -10.10 -29.48
C LEU A 13 -10.36 -10.31 -28.10
N GLY A 14 -9.10 -10.72 -28.06
CA GLY A 14 -8.35 -10.85 -26.82
C GLY A 14 -6.85 -10.77 -27.09
N ILE A 15 -6.32 -9.55 -27.17
CA ILE A 15 -4.89 -9.26 -27.05
C ILE A 15 -4.78 -7.98 -26.23
N GLY A 16 -4.62 -8.14 -24.92
CA GLY A 16 -4.04 -7.16 -24.03
C GLY A 16 -2.63 -7.61 -23.66
N ALA A 17 -1.69 -6.67 -23.69
CA ALA A 17 -0.32 -6.72 -23.18
C ALA A 17 0.77 -7.51 -23.96
N ALA A 18 1.95 -6.90 -23.89
CA ALA A 18 3.30 -7.36 -24.20
C ALA A 18 3.70 -7.53 -25.69
N LEU A 19 4.29 -6.46 -26.26
CA LEU A 19 5.51 -6.60 -27.06
C LEU A 19 6.45 -5.41 -26.80
N CYS A 20 7.46 -5.66 -25.97
CA CYS A 20 8.71 -4.91 -25.99
C CYS A 20 9.36 -5.03 -27.37
N ILE A 21 9.45 -3.92 -28.11
CA ILE A 21 10.36 -3.80 -29.23
C ILE A 21 11.19 -2.52 -29.02
N THR A 22 12.49 -2.72 -28.83
CA THR A 22 13.51 -1.69 -28.88
C THR A 22 13.64 -1.14 -30.31
N ILE A 23 13.34 0.15 -30.53
CA ILE A 23 13.72 0.90 -31.73
C ILE A 23 14.17 2.31 -31.31
N PRO A 24 15.31 2.82 -31.80
CA PRO A 24 15.87 4.10 -31.37
C PRO A 24 15.02 5.30 -31.82
N LEU A 25 15.03 6.33 -30.97
CA LEU A 25 14.49 7.67 -31.17
C LEU A 25 14.73 8.20 -32.59
N ALA A 26 13.64 8.47 -33.31
CA ALA A 26 13.59 9.46 -34.37
C ALA A 26 12.56 10.51 -33.98
N MET A 27 13.04 11.68 -33.55
CA MET A 27 12.22 12.86 -33.29
C MET A 27 11.48 13.26 -34.57
N SER A 28 10.15 13.34 -34.51
CA SER A 28 9.37 14.15 -35.45
C SER A 28 8.50 15.13 -34.68
N ASN A 29 8.86 16.41 -34.78
CA ASN A 29 8.06 17.55 -34.34
C ASN A 29 6.67 17.52 -35.00
N SER A 30 5.61 17.59 -34.20
CA SER A 30 4.34 18.15 -34.64
C SER A 30 3.63 18.86 -33.50
N ASP A 31 3.74 20.18 -33.54
CA ASP A 31 2.86 21.23 -33.01
C ASP A 31 1.96 20.92 -31.81
N LYS A 32 2.43 21.34 -30.62
CA LYS A 32 1.58 21.70 -29.48
C LYS A 32 0.98 23.08 -29.71
N SER A 33 -0.33 23.15 -29.95
CA SER A 33 -1.10 24.36 -29.66
C SER A 33 -2.53 23.99 -29.25
N LYS A 34 -2.98 24.66 -28.17
CA LYS A 34 -4.30 24.63 -27.49
C LYS A 34 -4.39 23.67 -26.30
N ASP A 35 -4.79 24.07 -25.10
CA ASP A 35 -5.24 25.38 -24.61
C ASP A 35 -4.89 25.49 -23.11
N ASN A 36 -4.32 26.64 -22.74
CA ASN A 36 -4.11 27.07 -21.37
C ASN A 36 -5.48 27.44 -20.76
N ASN A 37 -6.07 26.55 -19.97
CA ASN A 37 -6.94 26.96 -18.88
C ASN A 37 -6.13 26.89 -17.58
N SER A 38 -5.27 27.89 -17.41
CA SER A 38 -4.55 28.12 -16.16
C SER A 38 -5.56 28.47 -15.08
N MET A 39 -5.74 27.57 -14.10
CA MET A 39 -6.07 28.01 -12.74
C MET A 39 -5.07 29.12 -12.37
N ASN A 40 -5.55 30.20 -11.77
CA ASN A 40 -4.71 31.25 -11.22
C ASN A 40 -3.84 30.65 -10.10
N LEU A 41 -2.69 30.11 -10.48
CA LEU A 41 -1.67 29.60 -9.59
C LEU A 41 -0.94 30.80 -9.00
N ASN A 42 -1.11 31.01 -7.70
CA ASN A 42 -0.29 31.96 -6.97
C ASN A 42 1.19 31.56 -7.10
N THR A 43 2.05 32.56 -7.25
CA THR A 43 3.39 32.52 -7.85
C THR A 43 4.40 31.48 -7.36
N ALA A 44 4.17 30.77 -6.25
CA ALA A 44 5.04 29.71 -5.73
C ALA A 44 4.76 28.33 -6.36
N GLU A 45 3.50 28.02 -6.63
CA GLU A 45 3.09 26.71 -7.13
C GLU A 45 3.44 26.54 -8.63
N GLY A 46 3.47 27.65 -9.37
CA GLY A 46 4.02 27.70 -10.73
C GLY A 46 5.55 27.65 -10.81
N ILE A 47 6.28 27.91 -9.71
CA ILE A 47 7.75 27.82 -9.63
C ILE A 47 8.19 26.35 -9.56
N LEU A 48 7.43 25.53 -8.83
CA LEU A 48 7.71 24.11 -8.60
C LEU A 48 7.65 23.28 -9.90
N LEU A 49 6.81 23.68 -10.86
CA LEU A 49 6.63 22.96 -12.13
C LEU A 49 7.74 23.22 -13.17
N GLN A 50 8.63 24.20 -12.98
CA GLN A 50 9.60 24.61 -14.01
C GLN A 50 11.06 24.18 -13.77
N LYS A 51 11.39 23.53 -12.63
CA LYS A 51 12.76 23.05 -12.30
C LYS A 51 13.87 24.08 -12.64
N GLU A 52 13.67 25.37 -12.30
CA GLU A 52 14.71 26.39 -12.50
C GLU A 52 15.58 26.59 -11.25
N SER A 53 16.86 26.92 -11.44
CA SER A 53 17.79 27.20 -10.33
C SER A 53 17.45 28.51 -9.60
N ILE A 54 17.69 28.55 -8.28
CA ILE A 54 17.42 29.68 -7.38
C ILE A 54 17.91 31.01 -7.96
N ASP A 55 19.15 31.04 -8.47
CA ASP A 55 19.78 32.26 -9.00
C ASP A 55 19.05 32.80 -10.24
N LYS A 56 18.56 31.89 -11.10
CA LYS A 56 17.81 32.24 -12.31
C LYS A 56 16.45 32.84 -11.98
N ILE A 57 15.80 32.35 -10.92
CA ILE A 57 14.49 32.83 -10.46
C ILE A 57 14.60 34.23 -9.87
N ILE A 58 15.64 34.47 -9.06
CA ILE A 58 15.94 35.78 -8.47
C ILE A 58 16.21 36.81 -9.58
N ASP A 59 17.02 36.43 -10.59
CA ASP A 59 17.39 37.29 -11.71
C ASP A 59 16.23 37.54 -12.69
N GLN A 60 15.45 36.53 -13.07
CA GLN A 60 14.36 36.68 -14.05
C GLN A 60 13.23 37.58 -13.55
N LYS A 61 12.94 37.59 -12.24
CA LYS A 61 11.82 38.34 -11.66
C LYS A 61 12.22 39.68 -11.03
N ASN A 62 13.49 40.09 -11.08
CA ASN A 62 13.97 41.33 -10.45
C ASN A 62 13.59 41.43 -8.95
N ILE A 63 13.50 40.29 -8.25
CA ILE A 63 13.11 40.25 -6.84
C ILE A 63 14.32 40.70 -6.02
N LYS A 64 14.25 41.90 -5.44
CA LYS A 64 15.28 42.39 -4.52
C LYS A 64 15.10 41.72 -3.15
N GLU A 65 16.20 41.34 -2.50
CA GLU A 65 16.27 40.72 -1.15
C GLU A 65 15.52 41.47 -0.02
N ASN A 66 14.92 42.64 -0.29
CA ASN A 66 14.27 43.52 0.69
C ASN A 66 12.80 43.84 0.36
N THR A 67 12.10 43.04 -0.45
CA THR A 67 10.64 43.18 -0.63
C THR A 67 9.88 42.47 0.50
N LYS A 68 8.66 42.93 0.83
CA LYS A 68 7.77 42.26 1.81
C LYS A 68 7.54 40.78 1.48
N ASP A 69 7.59 40.41 0.20
CA ASP A 69 7.47 39.03 -0.26
C ASP A 69 8.66 38.16 0.15
N PHE A 70 9.87 38.74 0.23
CA PHE A 70 11.10 38.05 0.67
C PHE A 70 11.09 37.74 2.18
N LEU A 71 10.26 38.45 2.96
CA LEU A 71 10.08 38.25 4.41
C LEU A 71 8.89 37.33 4.73
N SER A 72 8.17 36.81 3.74
CA SER A 72 7.04 35.91 3.97
C SER A 72 7.53 34.52 4.43
N PRO A 73 6.93 33.92 5.47
CA PRO A 73 7.21 32.54 5.86
C PRO A 73 7.02 31.53 4.73
N ILE A 74 6.03 31.75 3.86
CA ILE A 74 5.79 30.90 2.68
C ILE A 74 6.98 30.96 1.73
N TRP A 75 7.50 32.17 1.44
CA TRP A 75 8.67 32.31 0.58
C TRP A 75 9.89 31.59 1.15
N ASN A 76 10.15 31.77 2.44
CA ASN A 76 11.28 31.11 3.10
C ASN A 76 11.09 29.58 3.17
N LEU A 77 9.87 29.07 3.32
CA LEU A 77 9.57 27.66 3.19
C LEU A 77 9.94 27.13 1.80
N GLU A 78 9.48 27.79 0.74
CA GLU A 78 9.78 27.40 -0.64
C GLU A 78 11.29 27.44 -0.93
N MET A 79 11.99 28.49 -0.50
CA MET A 79 13.44 28.56 -0.63
C MET A 79 14.14 27.44 0.14
N GLY A 80 13.59 27.04 1.29
CA GLY A 80 14.07 25.90 2.06
C GLY A 80 13.95 24.58 1.28
N LYS A 81 12.78 24.31 0.69
CA LYS A 81 12.54 23.13 -0.16
C LYS A 81 13.50 23.08 -1.34
N VAL A 82 13.64 24.19 -2.08
CA VAL A 82 14.53 24.24 -3.25
C VAL A 82 16.00 24.02 -2.85
N ALA A 83 16.44 24.56 -1.71
CA ALA A 83 17.78 24.30 -1.22
C ALA A 83 18.01 22.81 -0.90
N TYR A 84 17.05 22.16 -0.23
CA TYR A 84 17.12 20.71 0.01
C TYR A 84 17.15 19.88 -1.28
N GLU A 85 16.31 20.23 -2.26
CA GLU A 85 16.30 19.55 -3.57
C GLU A 85 17.64 19.66 -4.31
N ASN A 86 18.39 20.74 -4.06
CA ASN A 86 19.75 20.93 -4.58
C ASN A 86 20.84 20.31 -3.67
N ASN A 87 20.47 19.47 -2.70
CA ASN A 87 21.36 18.90 -1.67
C ASN A 87 22.08 19.96 -0.80
N ASP A 88 21.59 21.20 -0.76
CA ASP A 88 22.07 22.25 0.15
C ASP A 88 21.33 22.19 1.49
N LYS A 89 21.77 21.27 2.34
CA LYS A 89 21.19 21.03 3.66
C LYS A 89 21.29 22.27 4.57
N ASP A 90 22.40 23.00 4.52
CA ASP A 90 22.60 24.19 5.37
C ASP A 90 21.73 25.36 4.90
N GLY A 91 21.60 25.56 3.59
CA GLY A 91 20.65 26.50 3.00
C GLY A 91 19.21 26.17 3.35
N GLY A 92 18.80 24.91 3.18
CA GLY A 92 17.44 24.45 3.51
C GLY A 92 17.09 24.76 4.95
N ASN A 93 17.97 24.37 5.86
CA ASN A 93 17.86 24.62 7.28
C ASN A 93 17.74 26.12 7.62
N LYS A 94 18.61 26.94 7.02
CA LYS A 94 18.65 28.40 7.22
C LYS A 94 17.34 29.05 6.78
N TYR A 95 16.82 28.70 5.62
CA TYR A 95 15.57 29.28 5.11
C TYR A 95 14.36 28.84 5.93
N LEU A 96 14.27 27.56 6.31
CA LEU A 96 13.18 27.11 7.18
C LEU A 96 13.22 27.78 8.57
N THR A 97 14.40 28.01 9.15
CA THR A 97 14.51 28.77 10.41
C THR A 97 14.02 30.21 10.24
N LYS A 98 14.38 30.88 9.14
CA LYS A 98 13.84 32.22 8.82
C LYS A 98 12.33 32.22 8.64
N ALA A 99 11.76 31.16 8.05
CA ALA A 99 10.31 31.03 7.94
C ALA A 99 9.64 31.03 9.31
N LEU A 100 10.25 30.36 10.30
CA LEU A 100 9.78 30.29 11.69
C LEU A 100 9.94 31.60 12.48
N GLU A 101 10.83 32.49 12.05
CA GLU A 101 11.04 33.83 12.64
C GLU A 101 9.99 34.86 12.22
N GLY A 102 9.15 34.55 11.21
CA GLY A 102 8.12 35.45 10.73
C GLY A 102 7.08 35.80 11.81
N GLU A 103 6.63 37.07 11.81
CA GLU A 103 5.65 37.57 12.80
C GLU A 103 4.32 36.81 12.77
N TYR A 104 3.92 36.34 11.59
CA TYR A 104 2.69 35.57 11.38
C TYR A 104 2.97 34.39 10.47
N ILE A 105 2.71 33.18 10.97
CA ILE A 105 2.84 31.92 10.23
C ILE A 105 1.47 31.26 10.26
N GLU A 106 0.97 30.84 9.11
CA GLU A 106 -0.27 30.05 9.03
C GLU A 106 0.01 28.61 9.45
N SER A 107 -0.97 27.92 10.02
CA SER A 107 -0.76 26.55 10.51
C SER A 107 -0.39 25.58 9.39
N GLU A 108 -0.90 25.79 8.18
CA GLU A 108 -0.52 25.03 6.97
C GLU A 108 0.98 25.15 6.68
N VAL A 109 1.51 26.38 6.68
CA VAL A 109 2.94 26.67 6.46
C VAL A 109 3.78 26.08 7.58
N ALA A 110 3.32 26.21 8.83
CA ALA A 110 3.99 25.62 9.99
C ALA A 110 4.07 24.08 9.89
N ASN A 111 2.97 23.42 9.54
CA ASN A 111 2.91 21.99 9.31
C ASN A 111 3.88 21.55 8.19
N GLU A 112 3.91 22.30 7.10
CA GLU A 112 4.77 22.01 5.95
C GLU A 112 6.26 22.21 6.26
N ILE A 113 6.63 23.16 7.12
CA ILE A 113 7.99 23.29 7.64
C ILE A 113 8.41 22.02 8.42
N VAL A 114 7.53 21.49 9.28
CA VAL A 114 7.79 20.26 10.05
C VAL A 114 8.01 19.07 9.13
N LEU A 115 7.15 18.90 8.12
CA LEU A 115 7.28 17.85 7.09
C LEU A 115 8.56 18.04 6.28
N THR A 116 8.89 19.26 5.88
CA THR A 116 10.09 19.54 5.08
C THR A 116 11.36 19.19 5.86
N TYR A 117 11.46 19.52 7.15
CA TYR A 117 12.56 19.03 7.99
C TYR A 117 12.59 17.50 8.05
N PHE A 118 11.43 16.86 8.24
CA PHE A 118 11.33 15.40 8.37
C PHE A 118 11.85 14.66 7.14
N PHE A 119 11.35 14.99 5.95
CA PHE A 119 11.72 14.30 4.70
C PHE A 119 13.15 14.55 4.25
N ASN A 120 13.81 15.59 4.79
CA ASN A 120 15.20 15.90 4.50
C ASN A 120 16.18 15.39 5.58
N GLY A 121 15.73 14.44 6.40
CA GLY A 121 16.56 13.76 7.40
C GLY A 121 16.90 14.60 8.62
N GLU A 122 16.21 15.72 8.82
CA GLU A 122 16.36 16.60 9.99
C GLU A 122 15.36 16.21 11.09
N TYR A 123 15.33 14.92 11.45
CA TYR A 123 14.30 14.34 12.33
C TYR A 123 14.23 15.00 13.72
N TYR A 124 15.38 15.29 14.33
CA TYR A 124 15.42 15.97 15.62
C TYR A 124 14.89 17.40 15.54
N ARG A 125 15.20 18.13 14.46
CA ARG A 125 14.68 19.49 14.26
C ARG A 125 13.20 19.49 13.95
N SER A 126 12.74 18.56 13.11
CA SER A 126 11.32 18.34 12.85
C SER A 126 10.55 18.12 14.15
N LEU A 127 11.06 17.25 15.03
CA LEU A 127 10.51 17.00 16.36
C LEU A 127 10.49 18.26 17.24
N GLU A 128 11.62 18.96 17.39
CA GLU A 128 11.74 20.16 18.25
C GLU A 128 10.86 21.31 17.77
N VAL A 129 10.87 21.59 16.47
CA VAL A 129 10.07 22.64 15.84
C VAL A 129 8.58 22.30 15.95
N GLY A 130 8.22 21.06 15.64
CA GLY A 130 6.83 20.61 15.72
C GLY A 130 6.26 20.67 17.14
N GLU A 131 7.04 20.33 18.17
CA GLU A 131 6.61 20.50 19.57
C GLU A 131 6.31 21.96 19.92
N LYS A 132 7.16 22.90 19.48
CA LYS A 132 6.92 24.34 19.69
C LYS A 132 5.69 24.84 18.94
N LEU A 133 5.39 24.27 17.77
CA LEU A 133 4.24 24.65 16.95
C LEU A 133 2.93 24.07 17.51
N LEU A 134 2.95 22.90 18.16
CA LEU A 134 1.78 22.35 18.83
C LEU A 134 1.26 23.28 19.93
N ASP A 135 2.14 23.97 20.67
CA ASP A 135 1.75 24.97 21.67
C ASP A 135 1.07 26.21 21.03
N ARG A 136 1.35 26.48 19.75
CA ARG A 136 0.78 27.61 19.01
C ARG A 136 -0.52 27.25 18.28
N TYR A 137 -0.63 26.02 17.80
CA TYR A 137 -1.73 25.52 16.98
C TYR A 137 -2.36 24.27 17.62
N GLU A 138 -2.81 24.40 18.87
CA GLU A 138 -3.35 23.31 19.69
C GLU A 138 -4.58 22.62 19.07
N ASP A 139 -5.26 23.26 18.13
CA ASP A 139 -6.48 22.74 17.48
C ASP A 139 -6.24 22.29 16.01
N ASP A 140 -5.02 22.43 15.46
CA ASP A 140 -4.74 22.12 14.05
C ASP A 140 -4.55 20.61 13.83
N ILE A 141 -5.59 19.93 13.37
CA ILE A 141 -5.60 18.46 13.22
C ILE A 141 -4.48 17.95 12.28
N GLN A 142 -4.06 18.76 11.31
CA GLN A 142 -3.06 18.34 10.34
C GLN A 142 -1.66 18.32 10.95
N LEU A 143 -1.31 19.36 11.72
CA LEU A 143 -0.10 19.39 12.53
C LEU A 143 -0.08 18.24 13.53
N HIS A 144 -1.23 17.88 14.11
CA HIS A 144 -1.31 16.73 14.99
C HIS A 144 -1.00 15.41 14.28
N LYS A 145 -1.56 15.17 13.08
CA LYS A 145 -1.24 13.99 12.26
C LYS A 145 0.26 13.95 11.94
N THR A 146 0.81 15.07 11.49
CA THR A 146 2.25 15.19 11.23
C THR A 146 3.08 14.85 12.47
N MET A 147 2.71 15.39 13.63
CA MET A 147 3.44 15.13 14.86
C MET A 147 3.29 13.70 15.37
N ILE A 148 2.14 13.05 15.16
CA ILE A 148 1.99 11.61 15.43
C ILE A 148 2.98 10.82 14.57
N MET A 149 3.06 11.08 13.27
CA MET A 149 4.05 10.46 12.38
C MET A 149 5.47 10.70 12.89
N VAL A 150 5.82 11.96 13.19
CA VAL A 150 7.15 12.35 13.67
C VAL A 150 7.50 11.65 14.98
N TYR A 151 6.58 11.57 15.94
CA TYR A 151 6.80 10.88 17.21
C TYR A 151 7.01 9.38 17.02
N LEU A 152 6.16 8.72 16.23
CA LEU A 152 6.26 7.28 15.98
C LEU A 152 7.58 6.95 15.26
N TYR A 153 7.96 7.74 14.26
CA TYR A 153 9.23 7.55 13.55
C TYR A 153 10.45 7.74 14.44
N ASN A 154 10.43 8.73 15.34
CA ASN A 154 11.53 8.96 16.29
C ASN A 154 11.49 8.00 17.51
N GLY A 155 10.56 7.05 17.56
CA GLY A 155 10.41 6.09 18.65
C GLY A 155 9.89 6.68 19.96
N VAL A 156 9.26 7.86 19.92
CA VAL A 156 8.70 8.57 21.08
C VAL A 156 7.20 8.27 21.23
N ASN A 157 6.85 6.99 21.21
CA ASN A 157 5.47 6.50 21.10
C ASN A 157 4.54 7.02 22.20
N GLU A 158 5.05 7.18 23.43
CA GLU A 158 4.30 7.76 24.56
C GLU A 158 3.75 9.16 24.22
N LYS A 159 4.54 10.00 23.54
CA LYS A 159 4.09 11.35 23.12
C LYS A 159 3.01 11.29 22.03
N ALA A 160 3.09 10.34 21.10
CA ALA A 160 2.05 10.12 20.11
C ALA A 160 0.72 9.72 20.79
N ILE A 161 0.79 8.79 21.74
CA ILE A 161 -0.36 8.33 22.53
C ILE A 161 -0.95 9.48 23.34
N ASP A 162 -0.11 10.27 24.03
CA ASP A 162 -0.55 11.44 24.79
C ASP A 162 -1.21 12.48 23.91
N LEU A 163 -0.65 12.75 22.72
CA LEU A 163 -1.23 13.69 21.77
C LEU A 163 -2.61 13.22 21.30
N ILE A 164 -2.75 11.94 20.94
CA ILE A 164 -4.03 11.34 20.54
C ILE A 164 -5.03 11.34 21.70
N ASN A 165 -4.59 11.10 22.94
CA ASN A 165 -5.47 11.16 24.11
C ASN A 165 -5.92 12.59 24.45
N LYS A 166 -5.09 13.61 24.17
CA LYS A 166 -5.45 15.04 24.31
C LYS A 166 -6.48 15.47 23.26
N LEU A 167 -6.31 15.02 22.02
CA LEU A 167 -7.32 15.16 20.95
C LEU A 167 -8.57 14.34 21.24
N GLY A 168 -8.35 13.21 21.92
CA GLY A 168 -9.33 12.21 22.25
C GLY A 168 -10.32 12.64 23.31
N ILE A 169 -11.36 11.81 23.43
CA ILE A 169 -12.43 12.01 24.41
C ILE A 169 -11.95 11.45 25.76
N SER A 170 -12.21 12.16 26.87
CA SER A 170 -12.05 11.61 28.22
C SER A 170 -12.91 10.36 28.40
N VAL A 171 -12.34 9.17 28.22
CA VAL A 171 -12.97 7.88 28.53
C VAL A 171 -12.94 7.64 30.04
N LYS A 172 -13.72 8.42 30.79
CA LYS A 172 -13.96 8.13 32.21
C LYS A 172 -15.46 7.97 32.43
N TYR A 173 -15.87 6.70 32.32
CA TYR A 173 -17.17 6.14 32.69
C TYR A 173 -18.33 6.43 31.73
N ASN A 174 -18.86 5.34 31.14
CA ASN A 174 -20.05 5.22 30.30
C ASN A 174 -20.00 5.89 28.91
N LEU A 175 -20.11 5.02 27.90
CA LEU A 175 -20.38 5.27 26.49
C LEU A 175 -21.78 5.87 26.27
N SER A 176 -21.99 7.11 26.71
CA SER A 176 -23.03 8.01 26.24
C SER A 176 -22.80 9.35 26.92
N LEU A 177 -22.52 10.38 26.14
CA LEU A 177 -22.21 11.78 26.48
C LEU A 177 -20.74 12.10 26.20
N LEU A 178 -20.54 12.52 24.94
CA LEU A 178 -19.44 13.39 24.57
C LEU A 178 -19.31 14.49 25.62
N ASN A 179 -18.11 14.71 26.12
CA ASN A 179 -17.76 16.05 26.54
C ASN A 179 -17.18 16.70 25.28
N PRO A 180 -17.98 17.44 24.49
CA PRO A 180 -17.46 18.08 23.30
C PRO A 180 -16.30 18.97 23.74
N VAL A 181 -15.13 18.83 23.12
CA VAL A 181 -14.22 19.97 22.95
C VAL A 181 -15.13 21.14 22.54
N ARG A 182 -15.03 22.30 23.17
CA ARG A 182 -16.04 23.38 23.09
C ARG A 182 -16.51 23.69 21.65
N GLU A 183 -15.70 23.40 20.63
CA GLU A 183 -16.00 23.46 19.20
C GLU A 183 -16.98 22.43 18.62
N TYR A 184 -17.10 21.20 19.16
CA TYR A 184 -18.04 20.21 18.58
C TYR A 184 -19.50 20.67 18.71
N LYS A 185 -19.82 21.67 19.52
CA LYS A 185 -21.20 22.20 19.55
C LYS A 185 -21.58 22.96 18.28
N THR A 186 -20.62 23.55 17.57
CA THR A 186 -20.86 24.38 16.38
C THR A 186 -20.71 23.62 15.07
N LEU A 187 -20.10 22.44 15.07
CA LEU A 187 -19.93 21.60 13.88
C LEU A 187 -21.24 20.93 13.44
N SER A 188 -21.41 20.84 12.12
CA SER A 188 -22.45 20.02 11.48
C SER A 188 -22.27 18.52 11.81
N PRO A 189 -23.31 17.68 11.70
CA PRO A 189 -23.18 16.24 11.90
C PRO A 189 -22.09 15.59 11.04
N THR A 190 -21.99 15.96 9.76
CA THR A 190 -20.97 15.44 8.84
C THR A 190 -19.55 15.80 9.27
N GLU A 191 -19.30 17.05 9.67
CA GLU A 191 -17.98 17.46 10.19
C GLU A 191 -17.59 16.73 11.48
N LYS A 192 -18.58 16.45 12.36
CA LYS A 192 -18.34 15.64 13.56
C LYS A 192 -17.98 14.21 13.20
N SER A 193 -18.70 13.62 12.26
CA SER A 193 -18.41 12.27 11.76
C SER A 193 -17.00 12.20 11.19
N GLN A 194 -16.62 13.16 10.35
CA GLN A 194 -15.29 13.26 9.76
C GLN A 194 -14.19 13.31 10.83
N LYS A 195 -14.27 14.25 11.79
CA LYS A 195 -13.27 14.38 12.86
C LYS A 195 -13.16 13.12 13.73
N LEU A 196 -14.29 12.46 14.00
CA LEU A 196 -14.30 11.19 14.74
C LEU A 196 -13.68 10.05 13.94
N ALA A 197 -13.94 9.96 12.63
CA ALA A 197 -13.30 8.97 11.78
C ALA A 197 -11.77 9.17 11.70
N GLU A 198 -11.30 10.42 11.61
CA GLU A 198 -9.87 10.75 11.67
C GLU A 198 -9.24 10.41 13.03
N LEU A 199 -9.94 10.65 14.13
CA LEU A 199 -9.49 10.21 15.45
C LEU A 199 -9.45 8.68 15.57
N ALA A 200 -10.41 7.98 14.94
CA ALA A 200 -10.39 6.52 14.91
C ALA A 200 -9.19 5.98 14.13
N GLU A 201 -8.84 6.61 13.00
CA GLU A 201 -7.62 6.32 12.24
C GLU A 201 -6.38 6.48 13.15
N MET A 202 -6.29 7.57 13.92
CA MET A 202 -5.20 7.76 14.88
C MET A 202 -5.17 6.68 15.98
N TYR A 203 -6.31 6.30 16.55
CA TYR A 203 -6.37 5.22 17.53
C TYR A 203 -5.93 3.88 16.96
N TYR A 204 -6.28 3.61 15.70
CA TYR A 204 -5.85 2.41 15.00
C TYR A 204 -4.32 2.34 14.90
N LEU A 205 -3.68 3.44 14.48
CA LEU A 205 -2.23 3.52 14.31
C LEU A 205 -1.44 3.22 15.58
N ILE A 206 -1.94 3.64 16.76
CA ILE A 206 -1.29 3.35 18.05
C ILE A 206 -1.71 2.01 18.67
N GLY A 207 -2.29 1.10 17.86
CA GLY A 207 -2.71 -0.23 18.29
C GLY A 207 -3.90 -0.24 19.26
N LYS A 208 -4.70 0.82 19.29
CA LYS A 208 -5.91 0.93 20.12
C LYS A 208 -7.16 0.63 19.29
N GLU A 209 -7.19 -0.51 18.61
CA GLU A 209 -8.25 -0.87 17.66
C GLU A 209 -9.66 -0.85 18.27
N GLU A 210 -9.84 -1.34 19.50
CA GLU A 210 -11.15 -1.28 20.18
C GLU A 210 -11.66 0.16 20.30
N LYS A 211 -10.77 1.11 20.63
CA LYS A 211 -11.12 2.52 20.67
C LYS A 211 -11.41 3.06 19.28
N ALA A 212 -10.67 2.63 18.26
CA ALA A 212 -10.92 3.01 16.87
C ALA A 212 -12.33 2.59 16.44
N ILE A 213 -12.71 1.33 16.64
CA ILE A 213 -14.04 0.79 16.29
C ILE A 213 -15.16 1.52 17.03
N VAL A 214 -15.00 1.74 18.34
CA VAL A 214 -15.97 2.50 19.14
C VAL A 214 -16.11 3.93 18.63
N THR A 215 -15.00 4.54 18.20
CA THR A 215 -15.00 5.91 17.66
C THR A 215 -15.67 5.96 16.28
N LEU A 216 -15.43 4.97 15.42
CA LEU A 216 -16.13 4.82 14.13
C LEU A 216 -17.64 4.62 14.32
N GLU A 217 -18.07 3.89 15.35
CA GLU A 217 -19.48 3.72 15.68
C GLU A 217 -20.13 5.08 16.00
N GLN A 218 -19.41 5.96 16.70
CA GLN A 218 -19.89 7.32 16.97
C GLN A 218 -19.88 8.20 15.73
N ALA A 219 -18.85 8.11 14.89
CA ALA A 219 -18.78 8.82 13.62
C ALA A 219 -19.99 8.48 12.75
N TRP A 220 -20.23 7.18 12.56
CA TRP A 220 -21.34 6.66 11.79
C TRP A 220 -22.71 7.09 12.33
N LYS A 221 -22.88 7.21 13.66
CA LYS A 221 -24.12 7.72 14.27
C LYS A 221 -24.41 9.18 13.93
N TYR A 222 -23.37 9.99 13.73
CA TYR A 222 -23.53 11.39 13.32
C TYR A 222 -23.88 11.52 11.85
N ASP A 223 -23.20 10.76 11.02
CA ASP A 223 -23.43 10.71 9.59
C ASP A 223 -23.05 9.32 9.08
N TYR A 224 -24.07 8.53 8.76
CA TYR A 224 -23.89 7.16 8.31
C TYR A 224 -23.34 7.09 6.89
N ASP A 225 -23.42 8.18 6.11
CA ASP A 225 -22.97 8.26 4.73
C ASP A 225 -21.69 9.10 4.61
N ASN A 226 -20.99 9.34 5.72
CA ASN A 226 -19.67 9.94 5.68
C ASN A 226 -18.64 8.92 5.16
N TYR A 227 -18.01 9.24 4.03
CA TYR A 227 -17.03 8.41 3.34
C TYR A 227 -15.83 8.01 4.22
N LYS A 228 -15.35 8.90 5.09
CA LYS A 228 -14.13 8.68 5.88
C LYS A 228 -14.28 7.51 6.84
N VAL A 229 -15.49 7.22 7.34
CA VAL A 229 -15.75 6.02 8.14
C VAL A 229 -15.40 4.75 7.36
N TYR A 230 -15.82 4.69 6.09
CA TYR A 230 -15.59 3.55 5.22
C TYR A 230 -14.15 3.44 4.72
N ASP A 231 -13.49 4.57 4.52
CA ASP A 231 -12.07 4.60 4.15
C ASP A 231 -11.21 4.07 5.30
N VAL A 232 -11.48 4.50 6.54
CA VAL A 232 -10.77 3.98 7.73
C VAL A 232 -11.03 2.49 7.92
N LEU A 233 -12.28 2.03 7.78
CA LEU A 233 -12.59 0.58 7.81
C LEU A 233 -11.84 -0.20 6.71
N SER A 234 -11.69 0.40 5.52
CA SER A 234 -10.98 -0.24 4.42
C SER A 234 -9.49 -0.34 4.70
N ARG A 235 -8.88 0.71 5.27
CA ARG A 235 -7.47 0.69 5.69
C ARG A 235 -7.24 -0.35 6.77
N MET A 236 -8.05 -0.36 7.83
CA MET A 236 -7.98 -1.36 8.89
C MET A 236 -8.06 -2.79 8.34
N ALA A 237 -9.00 -3.05 7.42
CA ALA A 237 -9.17 -4.35 6.82
C ALA A 237 -8.10 -4.72 5.78
N THR A 238 -7.49 -3.74 5.12
CA THR A 238 -6.36 -3.97 4.20
C THR A 238 -5.09 -4.31 4.98
N ASP A 239 -4.90 -3.69 6.14
CA ASP A 239 -3.77 -3.93 7.02
C ASP A 239 -3.89 -5.26 7.77
N ASN A 240 -5.05 -5.53 8.38
CA ASN A 240 -5.35 -6.80 9.05
C ASN A 240 -6.87 -7.09 9.04
N ARG A 241 -7.31 -7.78 7.98
CA ARG A 241 -8.72 -8.12 7.74
C ARG A 241 -9.33 -8.94 8.89
N GLU A 242 -8.67 -10.01 9.29
CA GLU A 242 -9.20 -10.94 10.30
C GLU A 242 -9.32 -10.27 11.66
N ASN A 243 -8.28 -9.56 12.12
CA ASN A 243 -8.35 -8.85 13.39
C ASN A 243 -9.44 -7.77 13.38
N THR A 244 -9.58 -7.06 12.27
CA THR A 244 -10.66 -6.08 12.08
C THR A 244 -12.04 -6.75 12.20
N LEU A 245 -12.27 -7.85 11.51
CA LEU A 245 -13.53 -8.61 11.56
C LEU A 245 -13.81 -9.18 12.96
N LYS A 246 -12.79 -9.73 13.62
CA LYS A 246 -12.86 -10.25 15.00
C LYS A 246 -13.24 -9.15 15.99
N ASN A 247 -12.61 -7.99 15.90
CA ASN A 247 -12.88 -6.87 16.80
C ASN A 247 -14.26 -6.24 16.55
N ILE A 248 -14.72 -6.16 15.29
CA ILE A 248 -16.09 -5.76 14.97
C ILE A 248 -17.09 -6.76 15.53
N SER A 249 -16.86 -8.07 15.36
CA SER A 249 -17.74 -9.13 15.84
C SER A 249 -17.84 -9.14 17.37
N ARG A 250 -16.71 -8.97 18.05
CA ARG A 250 -16.68 -8.83 19.52
C ARG A 250 -17.47 -7.61 19.97
N ARG A 251 -17.23 -6.45 19.37
CA ARG A 251 -17.96 -5.22 19.68
C ARG A 251 -19.47 -5.38 19.45
N GLN A 252 -19.86 -6.09 18.39
CA GLN A 252 -21.26 -6.41 18.09
C GLN A 252 -21.93 -7.18 19.24
N VAL A 253 -21.27 -8.24 19.75
CA VAL A 253 -21.75 -9.05 20.88
C VAL A 253 -21.81 -8.23 22.18
N ASP A 254 -20.79 -7.42 22.45
CA ASP A 254 -20.73 -6.57 23.63
C ASP A 254 -21.91 -5.58 23.66
N VAL A 255 -22.19 -4.90 22.54
CA VAL A 255 -23.30 -3.96 22.41
C VAL A 255 -24.66 -4.64 22.57
N GLN A 256 -24.83 -5.85 22.01
CA GLN A 256 -26.06 -6.63 22.19
C GLN A 256 -26.30 -6.94 23.67
N THR A 257 -25.26 -7.44 24.36
CA THR A 257 -25.31 -7.79 25.79
C THR A 257 -25.55 -6.55 26.67
N GLU A 258 -24.91 -5.43 26.35
CA GLU A 258 -25.11 -4.16 27.06
C GLU A 258 -26.52 -3.61 26.87
N GLN A 259 -27.11 -3.72 25.68
CA GLN A 259 -28.49 -3.29 25.43
C GLN A 259 -29.50 -4.09 26.25
N GLU A 260 -29.31 -5.40 26.39
CA GLU A 260 -30.17 -6.24 27.23
C GLU A 260 -30.18 -5.77 28.70
N ASN A 261 -29.05 -5.20 29.15
CA ASN A 261 -28.85 -4.74 30.52
C ASN A 261 -29.13 -3.23 30.73
N ASN A 262 -29.10 -2.40 29.67
CA ASN A 262 -29.21 -0.95 29.75
C ASN A 262 -30.13 -0.38 28.65
N LYS A 263 -31.27 0.20 29.07
CA LYS A 263 -32.31 0.75 28.17
C LYS A 263 -31.89 1.95 27.31
N GLY A 264 -30.68 2.48 27.46
CA GLY A 264 -30.18 3.64 26.71
C GLY A 264 -29.28 3.34 25.50
N LEU A 265 -28.80 2.09 25.35
CA LEU A 265 -27.92 1.70 24.24
C LEU A 265 -28.76 1.13 23.08
N VAL A 266 -28.49 1.57 21.84
CA VAL A 266 -29.20 1.08 20.65
C VAL A 266 -28.23 0.29 19.78
N TYR A 267 -28.38 -1.02 19.78
CA TYR A 267 -27.75 -1.92 18.82
C TYR A 267 -28.25 -1.58 17.42
N ASN A 268 -27.31 -1.28 16.53
CA ASN A 268 -27.61 -1.00 15.14
C ASN A 268 -27.07 -2.12 14.25
N GLU A 269 -27.90 -3.15 14.06
CA GLU A 269 -27.59 -4.28 13.21
C GLU A 269 -27.16 -3.87 11.79
N ASN A 270 -27.78 -2.82 11.25
CA ASN A 270 -27.52 -2.38 9.88
C ASN A 270 -26.19 -1.67 9.71
N MET A 271 -25.71 -0.96 10.73
CA MET A 271 -24.36 -0.40 10.73
C MET A 271 -23.32 -1.52 10.57
N TYR A 272 -23.43 -2.58 11.38
CA TYR A 272 -22.53 -3.73 11.30
C TYR A 272 -22.62 -4.44 9.94
N LYS A 273 -23.83 -4.66 9.40
CA LYS A 273 -24.00 -5.20 8.05
C LYS A 273 -23.32 -4.34 6.98
N MET A 274 -23.40 -3.02 7.09
CA MET A 274 -22.80 -2.11 6.11
C MET A 274 -21.27 -2.07 6.22
N TRP A 275 -20.73 -2.15 7.43
CA TRP A 275 -19.28 -2.27 7.66
C TRP A 275 -18.74 -3.61 7.14
N LEU A 276 -19.45 -4.71 7.40
CA LEU A 276 -19.11 -6.03 6.87
C LEU A 276 -19.19 -6.04 5.33
N ALA A 277 -20.23 -5.43 4.74
CA ALA A 277 -20.33 -5.27 3.29
C ALA A 277 -19.11 -4.50 2.74
N LYS A 278 -18.69 -3.41 3.38
CA LYS A 278 -17.47 -2.69 2.99
C LYS A 278 -16.23 -3.58 3.05
N ILE A 279 -16.02 -4.31 4.15
CA ILE A 279 -14.84 -5.15 4.31
C ILE A 279 -14.84 -6.31 3.29
N TYR A 280 -15.97 -6.99 3.15
CA TYR A 280 -16.14 -8.09 2.20
C TYR A 280 -16.02 -7.63 0.74
N SER A 281 -16.39 -6.38 0.43
CA SER A 281 -16.20 -5.79 -0.90
C SER A 281 -14.74 -5.61 -1.32
N LEU A 282 -13.76 -5.76 -0.42
CA LEU A 282 -12.34 -5.55 -0.75
C LEU A 282 -11.68 -6.75 -1.44
N SER A 283 -12.38 -7.90 -1.55
CA SER A 283 -11.82 -9.13 -2.11
C SER A 283 -12.84 -9.86 -2.97
N SER A 284 -12.41 -10.34 -4.13
CA SER A 284 -13.20 -11.20 -5.02
C SER A 284 -13.61 -12.52 -4.34
N LYS A 285 -12.80 -13.03 -3.39
CA LYS A 285 -13.14 -14.24 -2.64
C LYS A 285 -14.36 -14.07 -1.72
N SER A 286 -14.72 -12.83 -1.38
CA SER A 286 -15.83 -12.51 -0.47
C SER A 286 -16.86 -11.55 -1.08
N SER A 287 -16.82 -11.33 -2.40
CA SER A 287 -17.74 -10.42 -3.08
C SER A 287 -19.19 -10.88 -2.98
N GLU A 288 -19.45 -12.19 -2.99
CA GLU A 288 -20.81 -12.74 -2.83
C GLU A 288 -21.41 -12.41 -1.46
N ASP A 289 -20.63 -12.51 -0.38
CA ASP A 289 -21.07 -12.14 0.96
C ASP A 289 -21.39 -10.64 1.05
N ALA A 290 -20.57 -9.80 0.41
CA ALA A 290 -20.83 -8.37 0.31
C ALA A 290 -22.14 -8.09 -0.44
N ILE A 291 -22.36 -8.72 -1.60
CA ILE A 291 -23.61 -8.57 -2.39
C ILE A 291 -24.83 -8.98 -1.56
N TYR A 292 -24.73 -10.10 -0.83
CA TYR A 292 -25.81 -10.53 0.05
C TYR A 292 -26.14 -9.49 1.12
N LEU A 293 -25.13 -8.95 1.82
CA LEU A 293 -25.34 -7.93 2.84
C LEU A 293 -25.91 -6.63 2.27
N ILE A 294 -25.43 -6.20 1.09
CA ILE A 294 -25.93 -5.03 0.38
C ILE A 294 -27.42 -5.18 0.08
N SER A 295 -27.85 -6.35 -0.42
CA SER A 295 -29.28 -6.62 -0.69
C SER A 295 -30.19 -6.47 0.53
N LYS A 296 -29.66 -6.62 1.75
CA LYS A 296 -30.40 -6.41 3.01
C LYS A 296 -30.45 -4.95 3.45
N LEU A 297 -29.67 -4.08 2.82
CA LEU A 297 -29.52 -2.67 3.19
C LEU A 297 -30.16 -1.73 2.17
N GLU A 298 -30.21 -2.13 0.89
CA GLU A 298 -30.65 -1.27 -0.23
C GLU A 298 -32.00 -0.59 -0.02
N GLU A 299 -33.01 -1.28 0.51
CA GLU A 299 -34.34 -0.68 0.74
C GLU A 299 -34.29 0.45 1.79
N LYS A 300 -33.48 0.30 2.83
CA LYS A 300 -33.44 1.26 3.94
C LYS A 300 -32.45 2.41 3.70
N TYR A 301 -31.41 2.15 2.92
CA TYR A 301 -30.35 3.12 2.62
C TYR A 301 -30.31 3.42 1.12
N GLU A 302 -31.49 3.54 0.50
CA GLU A 302 -31.62 3.78 -0.94
C GLU A 302 -30.94 5.08 -1.40
N ASP A 303 -30.79 6.05 -0.50
CA ASP A 303 -30.12 7.32 -0.76
C ASP A 303 -28.62 7.31 -0.43
N SER A 304 -28.10 6.26 0.22
CA SER A 304 -26.69 6.19 0.62
C SER A 304 -25.77 6.11 -0.60
N ILE A 305 -24.95 7.14 -0.78
CA ILE A 305 -23.91 7.19 -1.80
C ILE A 305 -22.88 6.11 -1.52
N ASN A 306 -22.47 5.91 -0.27
CA ASN A 306 -21.47 4.87 0.07
C ASN A 306 -21.99 3.46 -0.20
N LEU A 307 -23.25 3.15 0.12
CA LEU A 307 -23.79 1.81 -0.18
C LEU A 307 -23.80 1.54 -1.68
N LYS A 308 -24.18 2.53 -2.49
CA LYS A 308 -24.15 2.43 -3.96
C LYS A 308 -22.71 2.29 -4.50
N ARG A 309 -21.75 3.04 -3.95
CA ARG A 309 -20.32 2.91 -4.28
C ARG A 309 -19.81 1.50 -3.98
N ILE A 310 -20.08 1.00 -2.77
CA ILE A 310 -19.70 -0.36 -2.33
C ILE A 310 -20.30 -1.39 -3.29
N LYS A 311 -21.57 -1.25 -3.65
CA LYS A 311 -22.23 -2.14 -4.62
C LYS A 311 -21.55 -2.14 -5.98
N ALA A 312 -21.31 -0.97 -6.57
CA ALA A 312 -20.70 -0.85 -7.89
C ALA A 312 -19.30 -1.50 -7.93
N THR A 313 -18.46 -1.23 -6.92
CA THR A 313 -17.12 -1.85 -6.83
C THR A 313 -17.19 -3.35 -6.55
N THR A 314 -18.15 -3.80 -5.73
CA THR A 314 -18.31 -5.23 -5.42
C THR A 314 -18.73 -6.02 -6.67
N LEU A 315 -19.69 -5.50 -7.44
CA LEU A 315 -20.12 -6.13 -8.70
C LEU A 315 -18.96 -6.26 -9.69
N LEU A 316 -18.11 -5.24 -9.78
CA LEU A 316 -16.93 -5.28 -10.63
C LEU A 316 -15.95 -6.38 -10.18
N LEU A 317 -15.66 -6.46 -8.88
CA LEU A 317 -14.79 -7.50 -8.32
C LEU A 317 -15.39 -8.91 -8.41
N ASN A 318 -16.72 -9.02 -8.47
CA ASN A 318 -17.43 -10.28 -8.72
C ASN A 318 -17.40 -10.70 -10.20
N GLY A 319 -16.78 -9.92 -11.09
CA GLY A 319 -16.76 -10.15 -12.53
C GLY A 319 -18.04 -9.71 -13.25
N GLU A 320 -19.03 -9.16 -12.54
CA GLU A 320 -20.30 -8.67 -13.10
C GLU A 320 -20.14 -7.26 -13.70
N THR A 321 -19.17 -7.11 -14.62
CA THR A 321 -18.72 -5.82 -15.16
C THR A 321 -19.86 -5.00 -15.78
N GLU A 322 -20.76 -5.62 -16.54
CA GLU A 322 -21.88 -4.90 -17.17
C GLU A 322 -22.81 -4.27 -16.13
N LYS A 323 -23.22 -5.04 -15.10
CA LYS A 323 -24.04 -4.52 -14.01
C LYS A 323 -23.30 -3.47 -13.18
N ALA A 324 -22.00 -3.65 -12.98
CA ALA A 324 -21.17 -2.69 -12.27
C ALA A 324 -21.17 -1.33 -12.99
N MET A 325 -21.02 -1.33 -14.32
CA MET A 325 -21.04 -0.10 -15.12
C MET A 325 -22.44 0.54 -15.17
N GLU A 326 -23.53 -0.24 -15.19
CA GLU A 326 -24.89 0.29 -15.07
C GLU A 326 -25.12 0.99 -13.71
N GLU A 327 -24.66 0.39 -12.62
CA GLU A 327 -24.77 1.00 -11.28
C GLU A 327 -23.88 2.24 -11.16
N LEU A 328 -22.70 2.24 -11.78
CA LEU A 328 -21.82 3.41 -11.85
C LEU A 328 -22.49 4.56 -12.61
N ASP A 329 -23.09 4.30 -13.77
CA ASP A 329 -23.79 5.31 -14.56
C ASP A 329 -24.96 5.95 -13.78
N LYS A 330 -25.71 5.14 -13.01
CA LYS A 330 -26.77 5.64 -12.12
C LYS A 330 -26.18 6.49 -11.00
N LEU A 331 -25.09 6.05 -10.39
CA LEU A 331 -24.40 6.74 -9.30
C LEU A 331 -23.91 8.12 -9.75
N VAL A 332 -23.22 8.20 -10.89
CA VAL A 332 -22.69 9.45 -11.46
C VAL A 332 -23.82 10.42 -11.81
N LYS A 333 -24.86 9.95 -12.52
CA LYS A 333 -26.02 10.80 -12.89
C LYS A 333 -26.79 11.34 -11.68
N GLY A 334 -26.84 10.57 -10.59
CA GLY A 334 -27.51 10.98 -9.36
C GLY A 334 -26.70 11.95 -8.49
N ASN A 335 -25.36 11.96 -8.64
CA ASN A 335 -24.44 12.60 -7.68
C ASN A 335 -23.27 13.33 -8.39
N GLU A 336 -23.57 14.11 -9.42
CA GLU A 336 -22.55 14.77 -10.29
C GLU A 336 -21.59 15.74 -9.57
N ASN A 337 -21.92 16.14 -8.34
CA ASN A 337 -21.11 17.06 -7.51
C ASN A 337 -20.53 16.36 -6.26
N ASP A 338 -20.62 15.04 -6.18
CA ASP A 338 -20.02 14.26 -5.10
C ASP A 338 -18.64 13.73 -5.52
N PHE A 339 -17.59 14.17 -4.82
CA PHE A 339 -16.22 13.77 -5.17
C PHE A 339 -16.01 12.26 -5.01
N THR A 340 -16.71 11.61 -4.07
CA THR A 340 -16.52 10.17 -3.80
C THR A 340 -17.10 9.28 -4.92
N THR A 341 -18.13 9.79 -5.60
CA THR A 341 -18.71 9.21 -6.80
C THR A 341 -17.72 9.25 -7.95
N HIS A 342 -17.11 10.40 -8.22
CA HIS A 342 -16.07 10.56 -9.24
C HIS A 342 -14.82 9.73 -8.90
N TYR A 343 -14.43 9.64 -7.63
CA TYR A 343 -13.35 8.75 -7.21
C TYR A 343 -13.65 7.28 -7.52
N THR A 344 -14.88 6.85 -7.26
CA THR A 344 -15.33 5.48 -7.53
C THR A 344 -15.36 5.20 -9.03
N ALA A 345 -15.84 6.16 -9.83
CA ALA A 345 -15.81 6.08 -11.30
C ALA A 345 -14.38 5.94 -11.81
N SER A 346 -13.45 6.72 -11.28
CA SER A 346 -12.04 6.64 -11.63
C SER A 346 -11.43 5.27 -11.34
N ILE A 347 -11.65 4.73 -10.13
CA ILE A 347 -11.18 3.37 -9.77
C ILE A 347 -11.76 2.32 -10.72
N MET A 348 -13.05 2.37 -11.01
CA MET A 348 -13.70 1.38 -11.88
C MET A 348 -13.21 1.50 -13.33
N HIS A 349 -12.98 2.70 -13.84
CA HIS A 349 -12.36 2.91 -15.14
C HIS A 349 -10.92 2.41 -15.19
N TYR A 350 -10.14 2.65 -14.13
CA TYR A 350 -8.78 2.11 -14.00
C TYR A 350 -8.79 0.58 -14.04
N LEU A 351 -9.63 -0.07 -13.23
CA LEU A 351 -9.74 -1.53 -13.16
C LEU A 351 -10.24 -2.16 -14.46
N THR A 352 -10.95 -1.41 -15.30
CA THR A 352 -11.43 -1.87 -16.61
C THR A 352 -10.52 -1.45 -17.78
N GLY A 353 -9.33 -0.92 -17.50
CA GLY A 353 -8.34 -0.50 -18.50
C GLY A 353 -8.67 0.79 -19.26
N ASN A 354 -9.69 1.54 -18.82
CA ASN A 354 -10.08 2.81 -19.42
C ASN A 354 -9.31 3.97 -18.77
N TYR A 355 -7.98 3.98 -18.88
CA TYR A 355 -7.10 4.87 -18.11
C TYR A 355 -7.33 6.36 -18.37
N ASP A 356 -7.66 6.77 -19.60
CA ASP A 356 -7.97 8.18 -19.91
C ASP A 356 -9.22 8.66 -19.15
N LYS A 357 -10.29 7.86 -19.15
CA LYS A 357 -11.49 8.16 -18.36
C LYS A 357 -11.21 8.12 -16.87
N ALA A 358 -10.35 7.20 -16.43
CA ALA A 358 -9.93 7.16 -15.04
C ALA A 358 -9.24 8.46 -14.63
N LEU A 359 -8.39 9.02 -15.50
CA LEU A 359 -7.73 10.29 -15.27
C LEU A 359 -8.74 11.44 -15.15
N ASP A 360 -9.66 11.58 -16.12
CA ASP A 360 -10.69 12.63 -16.12
C ASP A 360 -11.51 12.62 -14.80
N GLU A 361 -11.92 11.43 -14.36
CA GLU A 361 -12.69 11.25 -13.13
C GLU A 361 -11.84 11.50 -11.86
N ALA A 362 -10.55 11.18 -11.88
CA ALA A 362 -9.62 11.50 -10.79
C ALA A 362 -9.39 13.01 -10.67
N GLU A 363 -9.25 13.73 -11.78
CA GLU A 363 -9.13 15.18 -11.79
C GLU A 363 -10.39 15.84 -11.27
N LYS A 364 -11.57 15.40 -11.73
CA LYS A 364 -12.86 15.89 -11.21
C LYS A 364 -13.04 15.62 -9.71
N THR A 365 -12.51 14.50 -9.21
CA THR A 365 -12.46 14.23 -7.76
C THR A 365 -11.71 15.33 -7.01
N LEU A 366 -10.53 15.73 -7.51
CA LEU A 366 -9.72 16.77 -6.89
C LEU A 366 -10.29 18.18 -7.05
N GLU A 367 -10.99 18.45 -8.15
CA GLU A 367 -11.73 19.71 -8.33
C GLU A 367 -12.82 19.88 -7.27
N LEU A 368 -13.54 18.80 -6.95
CA LEU A 368 -14.60 18.79 -5.94
C LEU A 368 -14.05 18.70 -4.51
N ASN A 369 -12.96 17.97 -4.30
CA ASN A 369 -12.29 17.85 -3.01
C ASN A 369 -10.77 17.72 -3.16
N LYS A 370 -10.08 18.85 -3.09
CA LYS A 370 -8.61 18.94 -3.17
C LYS A 370 -7.88 18.28 -2.00
N ASP A 371 -8.57 17.92 -0.93
CA ASP A 371 -7.99 17.38 0.29
C ASP A 371 -8.11 15.85 0.38
N TYR A 372 -8.70 15.20 -0.64
CA TYR A 372 -8.81 13.74 -0.65
C TYR A 372 -7.48 13.07 -1.01
N GLU A 373 -6.81 12.52 0.01
CA GLU A 373 -5.42 12.10 -0.02
C GLU A 373 -5.13 10.91 -0.95
N ASP A 374 -6.07 9.97 -1.05
CA ASP A 374 -5.88 8.69 -1.75
C ASP A 374 -5.75 8.91 -3.27
N VAL A 375 -6.28 10.01 -3.79
CA VAL A 375 -6.14 10.38 -5.21
C VAL A 375 -4.69 10.70 -5.54
N TYR A 376 -4.02 11.47 -4.69
CA TYR A 376 -2.62 11.84 -4.86
C TYR A 376 -1.68 10.66 -4.58
N GLY A 377 -1.97 9.86 -3.55
CA GLY A 377 -1.06 8.83 -3.06
C GLY A 377 -1.12 7.52 -3.82
N VAL A 378 -2.27 7.18 -4.42
CA VAL A 378 -2.52 5.85 -4.97
C VAL A 378 -3.09 5.93 -6.39
N LEU A 379 -4.20 6.64 -6.58
CA LEU A 379 -4.97 6.57 -7.83
C LEU A 379 -4.25 7.23 -9.02
N LEU A 380 -3.86 8.50 -8.90
CA LEU A 380 -3.14 9.19 -9.97
C LEU A 380 -1.81 8.51 -10.30
N PRO A 381 -0.96 8.15 -9.30
CA PRO A 381 0.25 7.37 -9.57
C PRO A 381 0.00 6.09 -10.36
N LYS A 382 -1.06 5.32 -10.03
CA LYS A 382 -1.44 4.11 -10.78
C LYS A 382 -1.84 4.46 -12.22
N ILE A 383 -2.72 5.44 -12.41
CA ILE A 383 -3.19 5.85 -13.73
C ILE A 383 -2.02 6.32 -14.61
N TYR A 384 -1.16 7.20 -14.08
CA TYR A 384 0.01 7.70 -14.83
C TYR A 384 1.02 6.61 -15.16
N THR A 385 1.19 5.61 -14.29
CA THR A 385 2.05 4.45 -14.57
C THR A 385 1.53 3.66 -15.77
N GLU A 386 0.22 3.37 -15.81
CA GLU A 386 -0.40 2.65 -16.94
C GLU A 386 -0.42 3.47 -18.23
N LEU A 387 -0.48 4.80 -18.13
CA LEU A 387 -0.34 5.72 -19.27
C LEU A 387 1.11 5.94 -19.72
N GLY A 388 2.10 5.37 -19.02
CA GLY A 388 3.53 5.56 -19.30
C GLY A 388 4.07 6.97 -18.99
N GLN A 389 3.37 7.76 -18.19
CA GLN A 389 3.69 9.16 -17.84
C GLN A 389 4.28 9.25 -16.41
N VAL A 390 5.34 8.49 -16.16
CA VAL A 390 5.93 8.28 -14.81
C VAL A 390 6.75 9.46 -14.27
N GLU A 391 7.08 10.44 -15.10
CA GLU A 391 8.04 11.53 -14.80
C GLU A 391 7.58 12.50 -13.69
N ASP A 392 6.31 12.40 -13.29
CA ASP A 392 5.63 13.33 -12.39
C ASP A 392 5.05 12.68 -11.12
N VAL A 393 5.25 11.38 -10.88
CA VAL A 393 4.61 10.65 -9.75
C VAL A 393 5.06 11.17 -8.38
N GLU A 394 6.32 11.55 -8.23
CA GLU A 394 6.89 12.01 -6.95
C GLU A 394 6.18 13.25 -6.38
N LYS A 395 5.71 14.17 -7.25
CA LYS A 395 4.98 15.37 -6.80
C LYS A 395 3.65 15.01 -6.14
N TYR A 396 2.97 13.98 -6.67
CA TYR A 396 1.72 13.49 -6.12
C TYR A 396 1.94 12.74 -4.79
N PHE A 397 3.06 12.03 -4.67
CA PHE A 397 3.46 11.42 -3.39
C PHE A 397 3.72 12.46 -2.31
N LYS A 398 4.51 13.50 -2.59
CA LYS A 398 4.72 14.61 -1.67
C LYS A 398 3.37 15.23 -1.25
N LYS A 399 2.49 15.48 -2.21
CA LYS A 399 1.14 16.02 -1.95
C LYS A 399 0.29 15.09 -1.09
N SER A 400 0.34 13.78 -1.32
CA SER A 400 -0.41 12.81 -0.51
C SER A 400 -0.01 12.86 0.95
N ILE A 401 1.29 12.97 1.23
CA ILE A 401 1.78 13.05 2.61
C ILE A 401 1.42 14.40 3.25
N GLU A 402 1.51 15.50 2.50
CA GLU A 402 1.02 16.80 2.97
C GLU A 402 -0.45 16.74 3.38
N LYS A 403 -1.29 16.01 2.63
CA LYS A 403 -2.72 15.82 2.92
C LYS A 403 -2.99 14.84 4.05
N ASN A 404 -2.26 13.74 4.12
CA ASN A 404 -2.42 12.77 5.21
C ASN A 404 -1.08 12.06 5.51
N PRO A 405 -0.27 12.60 6.44
CA PRO A 405 1.07 12.08 6.73
C PRO A 405 1.03 10.74 7.47
N ILE A 406 -0.13 10.34 7.99
CA ILE A 406 -0.31 9.08 8.74
C ILE A 406 -0.96 7.98 7.88
N SER A 407 -1.19 8.22 6.59
CA SER A 407 -1.72 7.20 5.68
C SER A 407 -0.65 6.15 5.34
N VAL A 408 -0.59 5.09 6.15
CA VAL A 408 0.37 3.98 6.01
C VAL A 408 0.24 3.32 4.63
N SER A 409 -0.99 3.13 4.13
CA SER A 409 -1.24 2.55 2.81
C SER A 409 -0.62 3.38 1.69
N ASN A 410 -0.70 4.72 1.76
CA ASN A 410 -0.09 5.59 0.75
C ASN A 410 1.44 5.51 0.82
N ILE A 411 2.02 5.47 2.03
CA ILE A 411 3.47 5.32 2.22
C ILE A 411 3.97 3.96 1.69
N ILE A 412 3.22 2.87 1.93
CA ILE A 412 3.53 1.53 1.37
C ILE A 412 3.48 1.57 -0.16
N PHE A 413 2.50 2.26 -0.73
CA PHE A 413 2.37 2.39 -2.18
C PHE A 413 3.57 3.15 -2.78
N MET A 414 4.05 4.21 -2.12
CA MET A 414 5.28 4.91 -2.52
C MET A 414 6.48 3.97 -2.50
N GLY A 415 6.65 3.21 -1.41
CA GLY A 415 7.70 2.19 -1.34
C GLY A 415 7.61 1.18 -2.49
N SER A 416 6.40 0.71 -2.80
CA SER A 416 6.14 -0.24 -3.89
C SER A 416 6.43 0.33 -5.27
N TYR A 417 6.16 1.62 -5.48
CA TYR A 417 6.47 2.31 -6.72
C TYR A 417 7.98 2.40 -6.94
N TYR A 418 8.73 2.82 -5.91
CA TYR A 418 10.20 2.89 -6.00
C TYR A 418 10.85 1.51 -6.12
N ASP A 419 10.31 0.49 -5.44
CA ASP A 419 10.76 -0.90 -5.53
C ASP A 419 10.61 -1.42 -6.97
N LYS A 420 9.44 -1.21 -7.59
CA LYS A 420 9.20 -1.55 -9.01
C LYS A 420 10.09 -0.76 -9.98
N SER A 421 10.45 0.47 -9.63
CA SER A 421 11.34 1.32 -10.43
C SER A 421 12.83 0.97 -10.23
N GLY A 422 13.15 0.01 -9.35
CA GLY A 422 14.52 -0.40 -9.02
C GLY A 422 15.27 0.57 -8.11
N GLU A 423 14.58 1.58 -7.55
CA GLU A 423 15.10 2.55 -6.59
C GLU A 423 15.02 2.00 -5.15
N ASN A 424 15.69 0.87 -4.92
CA ASN A 424 15.57 0.07 -3.70
C ASN A 424 15.84 0.85 -2.40
N GLU A 425 16.77 1.81 -2.40
CA GLU A 425 17.06 2.64 -1.22
C GLU A 425 15.88 3.55 -0.85
N LYS A 426 15.22 4.17 -1.85
CA LYS A 426 14.00 4.94 -1.62
C LYS A 426 12.85 4.04 -1.18
N ALA A 427 12.73 2.86 -1.78
CA ALA A 427 11.73 1.87 -1.36
C ALA A 427 11.87 1.52 0.12
N LEU A 428 13.08 1.17 0.55
CA LEU A 428 13.39 0.88 1.95
C LEU A 428 13.14 2.07 2.87
N TYR A 429 13.42 3.31 2.44
CA TYR A 429 13.09 4.51 3.21
C TYR A 429 11.58 4.61 3.52
N TYR A 430 10.73 4.50 2.50
CA TYR A 430 9.28 4.58 2.70
C TYR A 430 8.73 3.37 3.46
N TYR A 431 9.24 2.17 3.21
CA TYR A 431 8.85 1.01 4.01
C TYR A 431 9.30 1.12 5.47
N ASP A 432 10.47 1.71 5.74
CA ASP A 432 10.92 1.97 7.10
C ASP A 432 10.07 3.01 7.81
N LEU A 433 9.61 4.03 7.08
CA LEU A 433 8.62 4.98 7.57
C LEU A 433 7.28 4.29 7.89
N ALA A 434 6.74 3.49 6.96
CA ALA A 434 5.51 2.72 7.18
C ALA A 434 5.64 1.78 8.39
N LYS A 435 6.79 1.09 8.51
CA LYS A 435 7.12 0.20 9.63
C LYS A 435 7.17 0.96 10.97
N ALA A 436 7.64 2.20 10.99
CA ALA A 436 7.71 2.97 12.22
C ALA A 436 6.32 3.46 12.66
N ILE A 437 5.47 3.82 11.69
CA ILE A 437 4.10 4.29 11.96
C ILE A 437 3.16 3.13 12.31
N SER A 438 3.29 1.99 11.62
CA SER A 438 2.49 0.77 11.85
C SER A 438 3.41 -0.44 12.05
N PRO A 439 3.98 -0.60 13.26
CA PRO A 439 4.97 -1.66 13.54
C PRO A 439 4.41 -3.08 13.45
N GLU A 440 3.10 -3.22 13.59
CA GLU A 440 2.33 -4.47 13.54
C GLU A 440 1.86 -4.83 12.12
N ASN A 441 2.07 -3.97 11.12
CA ASN A 441 1.73 -4.28 9.74
C ASN A 441 2.77 -5.26 9.15
N PHE A 442 2.38 -6.54 9.09
CA PHE A 442 3.24 -7.62 8.60
C PHE A 442 3.52 -7.53 7.08
N GLU A 443 2.65 -6.91 6.28
CA GLU A 443 2.88 -6.76 4.83
C GLU A 443 4.06 -5.82 4.57
N VAL A 444 4.25 -4.79 5.39
CA VAL A 444 5.43 -3.90 5.30
C VAL A 444 6.71 -4.70 5.51
N ARG A 445 6.74 -5.62 6.47
CA ARG A 445 7.90 -6.48 6.74
C ARG A 445 8.22 -7.37 5.55
N TYR A 446 7.19 -7.95 4.94
CA TYR A 446 7.32 -8.76 3.73
C TYR A 446 7.84 -7.93 2.54
N LYS A 447 7.36 -6.69 2.36
CA LYS A 447 7.86 -5.78 1.33
C LYS A 447 9.34 -5.44 1.54
N ILE A 448 9.76 -5.11 2.77
CA ILE A 448 11.18 -4.91 3.12
C ILE A 448 12.02 -6.15 2.79
N ALA A 449 11.53 -7.35 3.14
CA ALA A 449 12.23 -8.58 2.82
C ALA A 449 12.39 -8.78 1.31
N SER A 450 11.33 -8.54 0.54
CA SER A 450 11.31 -8.64 -0.91
C SER A 450 12.32 -7.68 -1.55
N THR A 451 12.41 -6.43 -1.07
CA THR A 451 13.40 -5.46 -1.54
C THR A 451 14.82 -5.90 -1.25
N TYR A 452 15.11 -6.40 -0.05
CA TYR A 452 16.44 -6.96 0.26
C TYR A 452 16.79 -8.18 -0.60
N ILE A 453 15.82 -9.06 -0.89
CA ILE A 453 16.00 -10.17 -1.83
C ILE A 453 16.34 -9.64 -3.22
N SER A 454 15.60 -8.66 -3.74
CA SER A 454 15.87 -8.04 -5.04
C SER A 454 17.29 -7.45 -5.11
N MET A 455 17.72 -6.76 -4.05
CA MET A 455 19.10 -6.25 -3.93
C MET A 455 20.12 -7.38 -3.93
N ALA A 456 19.86 -8.47 -3.20
CA ALA A 456 20.74 -9.64 -3.12
C ALA A 456 20.86 -10.36 -4.47
N GLU A 457 19.75 -10.60 -5.15
CA GLU A 457 19.71 -11.30 -6.45
C GLU A 457 20.38 -10.46 -7.54
N LYS A 458 20.10 -9.14 -7.57
CA LYS A 458 20.76 -8.21 -8.50
C LYS A 458 22.27 -8.20 -8.29
N LEU A 459 22.72 -8.03 -7.04
CA LEU A 459 24.15 -8.05 -6.73
C LEU A 459 24.78 -9.41 -7.04
N SER A 460 24.09 -10.52 -6.75
CA SER A 460 24.55 -11.87 -7.07
C SER A 460 24.75 -12.05 -8.58
N TYR A 461 23.83 -11.53 -9.39
CA TYR A 461 23.93 -11.53 -10.85
C TYR A 461 25.10 -10.67 -11.34
N ASP A 462 25.25 -9.46 -10.80
CA ASP A 462 26.31 -8.53 -11.19
C ASP A 462 27.71 -9.09 -10.91
N ILE A 463 27.89 -9.79 -9.79
CA ILE A 463 29.18 -10.39 -9.42
C ILE A 463 29.43 -11.74 -10.10
N TYR A 464 28.39 -12.48 -10.49
CA TYR A 464 28.54 -13.81 -11.11
C TYR A 464 29.39 -13.77 -12.40
N ASN A 465 29.28 -12.69 -13.17
CA ASN A 465 30.01 -12.51 -14.43
C ASN A 465 31.33 -11.74 -14.28
N LYS A 466 31.75 -11.44 -13.05
CA LYS A 466 32.93 -10.61 -12.76
C LYS A 466 34.15 -11.49 -12.49
N ASP A 467 35.27 -11.21 -13.17
CA ASP A 467 36.52 -11.97 -13.01
C ASP A 467 37.17 -11.79 -11.62
N ASP A 468 36.93 -10.65 -10.97
CA ASP A 468 37.51 -10.29 -9.67
C ASP A 468 36.41 -9.90 -8.66
N VAL A 469 35.80 -10.91 -8.04
CA VAL A 469 34.78 -10.74 -6.99
C VAL A 469 35.44 -10.66 -5.62
N THR A 470 35.22 -9.54 -4.94
CA THR A 470 35.76 -9.30 -3.59
C THR A 470 34.99 -10.07 -2.51
N ASP A 471 35.63 -10.35 -1.37
CA ASP A 471 34.95 -10.93 -0.21
C ASP A 471 33.82 -10.02 0.30
N ARG A 472 34.03 -8.69 0.26
CA ARG A 472 33.02 -7.71 0.68
C ARG A 472 31.74 -7.80 -0.15
N GLU A 473 31.84 -8.02 -1.46
CA GLU A 473 30.68 -8.18 -2.34
C GLU A 473 29.88 -9.44 -1.98
N ARG A 474 30.56 -10.57 -1.68
CA ARG A 474 29.90 -11.81 -1.22
C ARG A 474 29.27 -11.66 0.16
N GLU A 475 29.95 -10.97 1.08
CA GLU A 475 29.41 -10.64 2.39
C GLU A 475 28.16 -9.79 2.28
N MET A 476 28.15 -8.79 1.38
CA MET A 476 27.01 -7.89 1.20
C MET A 476 25.76 -8.62 0.68
N VAL A 477 25.93 -9.59 -0.24
CA VAL A 477 24.82 -10.49 -0.66
C VAL A 477 24.26 -11.24 0.56
N THR A 478 25.13 -11.76 1.42
CA THR A 478 24.73 -12.51 2.62
C THR A 478 24.05 -11.61 3.65
N GLU A 479 24.51 -10.36 3.81
CA GLU A 479 23.89 -9.32 4.65
C GLU A 479 22.46 -9.00 4.19
N TYR A 480 22.23 -8.91 2.87
CA TYR A 480 20.90 -8.68 2.31
C TYR A 480 19.96 -9.86 2.55
N TYR A 481 20.37 -11.10 2.26
CA TYR A 481 19.53 -12.27 2.59
C TYR A 481 19.26 -12.39 4.09
N SER A 482 20.24 -12.08 4.94
CA SER A 482 20.06 -12.08 6.40
C SER A 482 19.07 -11.01 6.86
N SER A 483 19.13 -9.82 6.26
CA SER A 483 18.19 -8.72 6.53
C SER A 483 16.78 -9.06 6.07
N ALA A 484 16.66 -9.69 4.90
CA ALA A 484 15.38 -10.22 4.42
C ALA A 484 14.80 -11.25 5.40
N LEU A 485 15.60 -12.23 5.85
CA LEU A 485 15.16 -13.29 6.74
C LEU A 485 14.68 -12.73 8.09
N LYS A 486 15.37 -11.74 8.64
CA LYS A 486 14.95 -11.04 9.85
C LYS A 486 13.57 -10.39 9.69
N SER A 487 13.31 -9.76 8.55
CA SER A 487 12.01 -9.14 8.25
C SER A 487 10.91 -10.18 8.05
N VAL A 488 11.19 -11.29 7.36
CA VAL A 488 10.24 -12.41 7.22
C VAL A 488 9.87 -13.02 8.56
N TYR A 489 10.85 -13.25 9.44
CA TYR A 489 10.57 -13.74 10.79
C TYR A 489 9.69 -12.81 11.60
N LYS A 490 9.85 -11.49 11.45
CA LYS A 490 8.92 -10.56 12.09
C LYS A 490 7.52 -10.66 11.49
N SER A 491 7.38 -10.95 10.20
CA SER A 491 6.07 -11.22 9.57
C SER A 491 5.42 -12.47 10.18
N ILE A 492 6.19 -13.57 10.33
CA ILE A 492 5.74 -14.82 10.96
C ILE A 492 5.30 -14.59 12.42
N GLU A 493 6.08 -13.84 13.19
CA GLU A 493 5.76 -13.50 14.59
C GLU A 493 4.47 -12.69 14.68
N LEU A 494 4.28 -11.70 13.81
CA LEU A 494 3.08 -10.86 13.77
C LEU A 494 1.82 -11.63 13.32
N THR A 495 2.00 -12.78 12.67
CA THR A 495 0.93 -13.68 12.25
C THR A 495 0.93 -15.00 13.01
N GLU A 496 1.46 -15.05 14.24
CA GLU A 496 1.52 -16.30 15.02
C GLU A 496 0.13 -16.89 15.30
N ASP A 497 -0.86 -16.01 15.55
CA ASP A 497 -2.25 -16.41 15.78
C ASP A 497 -2.93 -16.99 14.52
N GLU A 498 -2.45 -16.61 13.33
CA GLU A 498 -3.00 -17.03 12.03
C GLU A 498 -1.87 -17.14 10.99
N PRO A 499 -1.11 -18.25 10.98
CA PRO A 499 0.10 -18.35 10.17
C PRO A 499 -0.18 -18.36 8.66
N ILE A 500 0.55 -17.52 7.90
CA ILE A 500 0.35 -17.37 6.45
C ILE A 500 1.46 -18.09 5.66
N ALA A 501 1.09 -19.03 4.78
CA ALA A 501 2.00 -19.90 4.03
C ALA A 501 3.13 -19.16 3.30
N LYS A 502 2.84 -18.01 2.66
CA LYS A 502 3.81 -17.23 1.88
C LYS A 502 5.04 -16.79 2.69
N TYR A 503 4.90 -16.53 4.00
CA TYR A 503 6.04 -16.14 4.83
C TYR A 503 6.96 -17.32 5.13
N TYR A 504 6.39 -18.49 5.35
CA TYR A 504 7.15 -19.73 5.54
C TYR A 504 7.85 -20.16 4.25
N ARG A 505 7.18 -19.99 3.09
CA ARG A 505 7.77 -20.20 1.77
C ARG A 505 8.98 -19.28 1.55
N MET A 506 8.85 -17.98 1.82
CA MET A 506 9.96 -17.04 1.68
C MET A 506 11.11 -17.35 2.66
N ALA A 507 10.80 -17.68 3.92
CA ALA A 507 11.80 -18.09 4.90
C ALA A 507 12.58 -19.33 4.42
N SER A 508 11.88 -20.31 3.83
CA SER A 508 12.51 -21.50 3.24
C SER A 508 13.54 -21.14 2.17
N ILE A 509 13.18 -20.29 1.22
CA ILE A 509 14.09 -19.87 0.14
C ILE A 509 15.30 -19.14 0.71
N LEU A 510 15.09 -18.26 1.70
CA LEU A 510 16.17 -17.50 2.34
C LEU A 510 17.14 -18.41 3.10
N HIS A 511 16.64 -19.44 3.80
CA HIS A 511 17.51 -20.44 4.44
C HIS A 511 18.31 -21.23 3.41
N MET A 512 17.71 -21.60 2.28
CA MET A 512 18.41 -22.25 1.18
C MET A 512 19.54 -21.35 0.64
N LYS A 513 19.26 -20.06 0.43
CA LYS A 513 20.24 -19.06 -0.03
C LYS A 513 21.38 -18.82 0.98
N LEU A 514 21.10 -18.98 2.28
CA LEU A 514 22.06 -18.87 3.38
C LEU A 514 22.77 -20.21 3.70
N GLY A 515 22.46 -21.29 2.97
CA GLY A 515 23.09 -22.61 3.12
C GLY A 515 22.52 -23.49 4.25
N ASP A 516 21.43 -23.07 4.91
CA ASP A 516 20.76 -23.85 5.96
C ASP A 516 19.66 -24.73 5.36
N SER A 517 20.08 -25.82 4.73
CA SER A 517 19.17 -26.70 3.96
C SER A 517 18.15 -27.42 4.86
N GLU A 518 18.51 -27.73 6.10
CA GLU A 518 17.61 -28.35 7.10
C GLU A 518 16.44 -27.41 7.43
N LYS A 519 16.73 -26.15 7.77
CA LYS A 519 15.67 -25.16 8.03
C LYS A 519 14.89 -24.86 6.76
N ALA A 520 15.54 -24.76 5.61
CA ALA A 520 14.87 -24.53 4.35
C ALA A 520 13.79 -25.59 4.09
N TYR A 521 14.12 -26.87 4.28
CA TYR A 521 13.15 -27.96 4.12
C TYR A 521 12.05 -27.96 5.20
N LYS A 522 12.41 -27.63 6.45
CA LYS A 522 11.43 -27.47 7.53
C LYS A 522 10.38 -26.40 7.21
N TYR A 523 10.81 -25.23 6.75
CA TYR A 523 9.92 -24.10 6.48
C TYR A 523 9.03 -24.34 5.26
N ILE A 524 9.52 -25.00 4.20
CA ILE A 524 8.65 -25.31 3.04
C ILE A 524 7.59 -26.36 3.40
N LYS A 525 7.91 -27.34 4.26
CA LYS A 525 6.90 -28.26 4.80
C LYS A 525 5.83 -27.52 5.59
N GLN A 526 6.22 -26.56 6.43
CA GLN A 526 5.27 -25.73 7.16
C GLN A 526 4.38 -24.93 6.21
N ALA A 527 4.95 -24.29 5.19
CA ALA A 527 4.17 -23.58 4.18
C ALA A 527 3.14 -24.50 3.50
N TYR A 528 3.56 -25.71 3.11
CA TYR A 528 2.68 -26.70 2.48
C TYR A 528 1.50 -27.08 3.39
N TYR A 529 1.73 -27.34 4.67
CA TYR A 529 0.65 -27.70 5.60
C TYR A 529 -0.31 -26.55 5.91
N LEU A 530 0.13 -25.30 5.72
CA LEU A 530 -0.72 -24.12 5.92
C LEU A 530 -1.64 -23.89 4.72
N ASP A 531 -1.15 -24.14 3.51
CA ASP A 531 -1.94 -24.04 2.28
C ASP A 531 -1.47 -25.08 1.26
N GLU A 532 -2.19 -26.20 1.20
CA GLU A 532 -1.88 -27.30 0.28
C GLU A 532 -2.26 -26.98 -1.18
N ASP A 533 -3.01 -25.91 -1.43
CA ASP A 533 -3.51 -25.53 -2.75
C ASP A 533 -2.75 -24.32 -3.34
N ASP A 534 -1.90 -23.65 -2.55
CA ASP A 534 -0.99 -22.62 -3.03
C ASP A 534 0.05 -23.18 -4.00
N ILE A 535 -0.14 -22.88 -5.30
CA ILE A 535 0.69 -23.42 -6.39
C ILE A 535 2.16 -23.03 -6.27
N LEU A 536 2.49 -21.88 -5.66
CA LEU A 536 3.87 -21.45 -5.46
C LEU A 536 4.56 -22.29 -4.39
N THR A 537 3.85 -22.57 -3.30
CA THR A 537 4.31 -23.48 -2.24
C THR A 537 4.43 -24.90 -2.76
N LEU A 538 3.46 -25.39 -3.53
CA LEU A 538 3.52 -26.70 -4.18
C LEU A 538 4.71 -26.82 -5.12
N ASN A 539 4.95 -25.81 -5.95
CA ASN A 539 6.11 -25.77 -6.84
C ASN A 539 7.41 -25.91 -6.04
N ASN A 540 7.59 -25.06 -5.02
CA ASN A 540 8.80 -25.08 -4.21
C ASN A 540 8.93 -26.39 -3.44
N ALA A 541 7.88 -26.88 -2.79
CA ALA A 541 7.88 -28.17 -2.09
C ALA A 541 8.30 -29.31 -3.03
N GLY A 542 7.81 -29.29 -4.27
CA GLY A 542 8.21 -30.22 -5.32
C GLY A 542 9.70 -30.18 -5.63
N VAL A 543 10.25 -28.98 -5.84
CA VAL A 543 11.69 -28.75 -6.06
C VAL A 543 12.52 -29.23 -4.86
N PHE A 544 12.11 -28.90 -3.64
CA PHE A 544 12.79 -29.31 -2.42
C PHE A 544 12.80 -30.82 -2.25
N HIS A 545 11.68 -31.50 -2.50
CA HIS A 545 11.63 -32.96 -2.49
C HIS A 545 12.61 -33.56 -3.51
N ILE A 546 12.74 -33.01 -4.72
CA ILE A 546 13.66 -33.60 -5.71
C ILE A 546 15.13 -33.35 -5.33
N LEU A 547 15.47 -32.14 -4.87
CA LEU A 547 16.85 -31.71 -4.67
C LEU A 547 17.47 -32.06 -3.31
N MET A 548 16.67 -32.15 -2.25
CA MET A 548 17.20 -32.39 -0.90
C MET A 548 17.61 -33.85 -0.74
N ASN A 549 18.92 -34.13 -0.85
CA ASN A 549 19.51 -35.41 -0.45
C ASN A 549 19.95 -35.29 1.01
N ASP A 550 19.11 -35.73 1.93
CA ASP A 550 19.42 -35.69 3.35
C ASP A 550 19.67 -37.13 3.83
N ASP A 551 20.92 -37.39 4.24
CA ASP A 551 21.40 -38.69 4.73
C ASP A 551 20.70 -39.14 6.03
N THR A 552 19.77 -38.34 6.55
CA THR A 552 18.93 -38.68 7.71
C THR A 552 17.65 -39.44 7.36
N PHE A 553 17.29 -39.56 6.08
CA PHE A 553 16.13 -40.34 5.63
C PHE A 553 16.59 -41.73 5.14
N GLU A 554 15.83 -42.78 5.51
CA GLU A 554 16.15 -44.16 5.14
C GLU A 554 16.12 -44.36 3.61
N GLU A 555 16.97 -45.22 3.05
CA GLU A 555 17.11 -45.45 1.59
C GLU A 555 15.78 -45.76 0.87
N ASP A 556 14.83 -46.42 1.56
CA ASP A 556 13.50 -46.76 1.04
C ASP A 556 12.57 -45.54 0.82
N GLU A 557 12.90 -44.36 1.36
CA GLU A 557 12.11 -43.12 1.18
C GLU A 557 12.51 -42.31 -0.06
N ASN A 558 13.62 -42.62 -0.74
CA ASN A 558 14.11 -41.84 -1.87
C ASN A 558 13.22 -41.95 -3.12
N ASP A 559 12.72 -43.14 -3.45
CA ASP A 559 11.76 -43.37 -4.55
C ASP A 559 10.44 -42.62 -4.31
N ASP A 560 9.97 -42.65 -3.07
CA ASP A 560 8.77 -41.94 -2.63
C ASP A 560 8.96 -40.42 -2.68
N ARG A 561 10.18 -39.93 -2.41
CA ARG A 561 10.51 -38.50 -2.45
C ARG A 561 10.45 -37.91 -3.86
N ILE A 562 11.04 -38.56 -4.86
CA ILE A 562 10.99 -38.08 -6.25
C ILE A 562 9.55 -38.07 -6.75
N GLN A 563 8.79 -39.13 -6.46
CA GLN A 563 7.37 -39.21 -6.83
C GLN A 563 6.54 -38.12 -6.14
N LYS A 564 6.72 -37.88 -4.84
CA LYS A 564 6.11 -36.76 -4.11
C LYS A 564 6.47 -35.42 -4.72
N GLY A 565 7.74 -35.25 -5.09
CA GLY A 565 8.23 -34.04 -5.74
C GLY A 565 7.52 -33.74 -7.06
N VAL A 566 7.48 -34.72 -7.96
CA VAL A 566 6.78 -34.59 -9.25
C VAL A 566 5.28 -34.43 -9.07
N TYR A 567 4.67 -35.12 -8.09
CA TYR A 567 3.26 -34.96 -7.77
C TYR A 567 2.93 -33.51 -7.37
N ASN A 568 3.74 -32.90 -6.51
CA ASN A 568 3.54 -31.50 -6.11
C ASN A 568 3.74 -30.54 -7.29
N LEU A 569 4.75 -30.75 -8.12
CA LEU A 569 4.97 -29.95 -9.34
C LEU A 569 3.78 -30.08 -10.32
N MET A 570 3.24 -31.28 -10.49
CA MET A 570 2.05 -31.52 -11.31
C MET A 570 0.82 -30.82 -10.71
N LYS A 571 0.62 -30.88 -9.39
CA LYS A 571 -0.49 -30.21 -8.71
C LYS A 571 -0.40 -28.68 -8.91
N ALA A 572 0.79 -28.11 -8.73
CA ALA A 572 1.06 -26.70 -9.03
C ALA A 572 0.72 -26.34 -10.49
N TYR A 573 1.21 -27.13 -11.45
CA TYR A 573 0.93 -26.92 -12.88
C TYR A 573 -0.56 -26.98 -13.22
N LYS A 574 -1.29 -27.93 -12.64
CA LYS A 574 -2.75 -28.05 -12.84
C LYS A 574 -3.56 -26.92 -12.18
N GLY A 575 -2.99 -26.26 -11.18
CA GLY A 575 -3.63 -25.14 -10.47
C GLY A 575 -3.44 -23.78 -11.14
N ILE A 576 -2.69 -23.70 -12.24
CA ILE A 576 -2.48 -22.45 -12.99
C ILE A 576 -3.83 -21.92 -13.50
N ASN A 577 -4.07 -20.62 -13.30
CA ASN A 577 -5.20 -19.87 -13.80
C ASN A 577 -4.77 -18.48 -14.31
N ASP A 578 -5.72 -17.67 -14.76
CA ASP A 578 -5.47 -16.33 -15.33
C ASP A 578 -5.08 -15.27 -14.28
N ASP A 579 -5.03 -15.62 -12.98
CA ASP A 579 -4.68 -14.68 -11.89
C ASP A 579 -3.16 -14.55 -11.69
N TYR A 580 -2.35 -15.41 -12.30
CA TYR A 580 -0.89 -15.44 -12.14
C TYR A 580 -0.17 -14.78 -13.31
N ASP A 581 0.91 -14.07 -12.99
CA ASP A 581 1.80 -13.46 -13.99
C ASP A 581 2.43 -14.51 -14.92
N GLU A 582 2.68 -14.13 -16.17
CA GLU A 582 3.26 -15.01 -17.20
C GLU A 582 4.59 -15.65 -16.73
N GLU A 583 5.43 -14.90 -16.01
CA GLU A 583 6.69 -15.40 -15.45
C GLU A 583 6.48 -16.55 -14.45
N VAL A 584 5.47 -16.45 -13.58
CA VAL A 584 5.13 -17.51 -12.61
C VAL A 584 4.69 -18.77 -13.36
N ILE A 585 3.84 -18.60 -14.36
CA ILE A 585 3.32 -19.69 -15.20
C ILE A 585 4.48 -20.40 -15.93
N GLU A 586 5.42 -19.64 -16.48
CA GLU A 586 6.61 -20.17 -17.14
C GLU A 586 7.47 -20.99 -16.19
N VAL A 587 7.76 -20.47 -14.98
CA VAL A 587 8.56 -21.18 -13.98
C VAL A 587 7.90 -22.49 -13.56
N ILE A 588 6.61 -22.48 -13.20
CA ILE A 588 5.90 -23.70 -12.79
C ILE A 588 5.90 -24.73 -13.92
N THR A 589 5.60 -24.30 -15.14
CA THR A 589 5.59 -25.17 -16.33
C THR A 589 6.96 -25.79 -16.58
N LYS A 590 8.02 -24.99 -16.48
CA LYS A 590 9.40 -25.44 -16.67
C LYS A 590 9.82 -26.43 -15.59
N ASN A 591 9.56 -26.12 -14.32
CA ASN A 591 9.89 -26.99 -13.21
C ASN A 591 9.15 -28.33 -13.32
N TYR A 592 7.86 -28.34 -13.66
CA TYR A 592 7.12 -29.59 -13.86
C TYR A 592 7.75 -30.48 -14.94
N LYS A 593 8.13 -29.91 -16.09
CA LYS A 593 8.83 -30.66 -17.15
C LYS A 593 10.17 -31.23 -16.69
N ILE A 594 10.98 -30.42 -16.00
CA ILE A 594 12.27 -30.88 -15.45
C ILE A 594 12.05 -32.05 -14.48
N GLY A 595 11.06 -31.95 -13.59
CA GLY A 595 10.73 -33.01 -12.64
C GLY A 595 10.25 -34.29 -13.31
N GLU A 596 9.37 -34.17 -14.32
CA GLU A 596 8.84 -35.31 -15.08
C GLU A 596 9.95 -36.05 -15.84
N GLU A 597 10.80 -35.33 -16.57
CA GLU A 597 11.95 -35.89 -17.29
C GLU A 597 12.94 -36.58 -16.32
N PHE A 598 13.19 -35.96 -15.15
CA PHE A 598 14.07 -36.53 -14.14
C PHE A 598 13.49 -37.81 -13.54
N ALA A 599 12.20 -37.84 -13.20
CA ALA A 599 11.56 -39.04 -12.66
C ALA A 599 11.52 -40.19 -13.67
N GLU A 600 11.33 -39.91 -14.96
CA GLU A 600 11.42 -40.94 -16.00
C GLU A 600 12.85 -41.49 -16.13
N LYS A 601 13.86 -40.61 -16.12
CA LYS A 601 15.27 -41.03 -16.13
C LYS A 601 15.60 -41.88 -14.91
N PHE A 602 15.16 -41.44 -13.73
CA PHE A 602 15.40 -42.13 -12.46
C PHE A 602 14.76 -43.53 -12.45
N LYS A 603 13.51 -43.64 -12.90
CA LYS A 603 12.79 -44.92 -12.99
C LYS A 603 13.43 -45.94 -13.94
N ASN A 604 14.11 -45.45 -14.97
CA ASN A 604 14.72 -46.29 -16.01
C ASN A 604 16.20 -46.61 -15.75
N ALA A 605 16.78 -46.10 -14.66
CA ALA A 605 18.18 -46.30 -14.32
C ALA A 605 18.41 -47.66 -13.65
N ASP A 606 19.60 -48.21 -13.84
CA ASP A 606 20.01 -49.43 -13.12
C ASP A 606 20.32 -49.11 -11.64
N ASP A 607 20.15 -50.07 -10.73
CA ASP A 607 20.33 -49.88 -9.27
C ASP A 607 21.69 -49.28 -8.84
N ASN A 608 22.73 -49.37 -9.69
CA ASN A 608 24.07 -48.84 -9.43
C ASN A 608 24.43 -47.63 -10.31
N GLU A 609 23.48 -47.11 -11.10
CA GLU A 609 23.71 -45.96 -11.96
C GLU A 609 23.68 -44.65 -11.16
N VAL A 610 24.76 -43.88 -11.25
CA VAL A 610 24.82 -42.56 -10.61
C VAL A 610 24.11 -41.54 -11.50
N ILE A 611 22.98 -41.03 -11.02
CA ILE A 611 22.19 -40.01 -11.72
C ILE A 611 22.48 -38.64 -11.13
N GLU A 612 22.96 -37.72 -11.96
CA GLU A 612 23.10 -36.32 -11.55
C GLU A 612 21.71 -35.69 -11.29
N LEU A 613 21.61 -34.91 -10.21
CA LEU A 613 20.43 -34.11 -9.91
C LEU A 613 20.15 -33.12 -11.06
N PRO A 614 18.86 -32.88 -11.37
CA PRO A 614 18.49 -31.97 -12.45
C PRO A 614 18.87 -30.54 -12.10
N LYS A 615 19.32 -29.79 -13.11
CA LYS A 615 19.63 -28.35 -13.01
C LYS A 615 18.48 -27.53 -13.56
N GLY A 616 18.42 -26.25 -13.17
CA GLY A 616 17.52 -25.28 -13.77
C GLY A 616 16.14 -25.15 -13.11
N PHE A 617 15.91 -25.83 -11.98
CA PHE A 617 14.79 -25.52 -11.11
C PHE A 617 14.87 -24.09 -10.59
N GLN A 618 13.72 -23.44 -10.48
CA GLN A 618 13.56 -22.10 -9.92
C GLN A 618 12.56 -22.11 -8.78
N LEU A 619 12.88 -21.43 -7.68
CA LEU A 619 11.98 -21.26 -6.54
C LEU A 619 11.19 -19.95 -6.70
N LEU A 620 9.95 -19.95 -6.23
CA LEU A 620 9.01 -18.83 -6.33
C LEU A 620 8.76 -18.21 -4.94
N TYR A 621 8.98 -16.91 -4.81
CA TYR A 621 8.89 -16.17 -3.54
C TYR A 621 7.47 -16.02 -3.02
#